data_AF-A0AAV5TGS7-F1
#
_entry.id   AF-A0AAV5TGS7-F1
#
_cell.length_a   1.000
_cell.length_b   1.000
_cell.length_c   1.000
_cell.angle_alpha   90.00
_cell.angle_beta   90.00
_cell.angle_gamma   90.00
#
_symmetry.space_group_name_H-M   'P 1'
#
loop_
_entity.id
_entity.type
_entity.pdbx_description
1 polymer ?
#
loop_
_entity_poly.entity_id
_entity_poly.type
_entity_poly.pdbx_seq_one_letter_code
_entity_poly.pdbx_strand_id
1 'polypeptide(L)'
;SDRYTCKRCRFDRFERILKESTARERNDNELPAQSNIPDLPLVISAFIPTKSTARPLLKKCAVCYKMLNTMRRNSELNARPNPPHPTKINDGEYEIIACTFGIISESCRFLITGILDLAEMLFPEFTTFSREEQWKLAVKFYDRFSMFDACYRAEKIYPYEMHKAMGSYAAYISVDVAEHFFDDC
;
A
#
# COMPACT_ATOMS: atom_id res chain seq x y z
N SER A 1 -14.94 -34.78 7.82
CA SER A 1 -16.14 -33.98 8.14
C SER A 1 -15.68 -32.74 8.89
N ASP A 2 -15.52 -31.62 8.17
CA ASP A 2 -14.84 -30.40 8.62
C ASP A 2 -15.66 -29.62 9.66
N ARG A 3 -15.22 -29.59 10.92
CA ARG A 3 -15.92 -28.89 12.03
C ARG A 3 -15.62 -27.38 12.14
N TYR A 4 -15.00 -26.73 11.14
CA TYR A 4 -14.49 -25.35 11.29
C TYR A 4 -14.72 -24.40 10.09
N THR A 5 -15.80 -24.59 9.33
CA THR A 5 -16.11 -23.75 8.16
C THR A 5 -16.97 -22.52 8.45
N CYS A 6 -17.58 -22.37 9.64
CA CYS A 6 -18.39 -21.19 9.94
C CYS A 6 -17.63 -20.13 10.77
N LYS A 7 -18.00 -18.85 10.57
CA LYS A 7 -17.39 -17.68 11.24
C LYS A 7 -17.44 -17.81 12.77
N ARG A 8 -18.54 -18.34 13.31
CA ARG A 8 -18.75 -18.51 14.76
C ARG A 8 -17.78 -19.53 15.38
N CYS A 9 -17.61 -20.69 14.75
CA CYS A 9 -16.65 -21.72 15.22
C CYS A 9 -15.20 -21.23 15.24
N ARG A 10 -14.84 -20.27 14.37
CA ARG A 10 -13.51 -19.66 14.37
C ARG A 10 -13.33 -18.71 15.55
N PHE A 11 -14.33 -17.87 15.84
CA PHE A 11 -14.32 -16.98 17.00
C PHE A 11 -14.27 -17.75 18.32
N ASP A 12 -15.08 -18.80 18.48
CA ASP A 12 -15.10 -19.64 19.69
C ASP A 12 -13.75 -20.35 19.92
N ARG A 13 -12.99 -20.61 18.86
CA ARG A 13 -11.64 -21.16 18.96
C ARG A 13 -10.64 -20.11 19.45
N PHE A 14 -10.71 -18.89 18.92
CA PHE A 14 -9.83 -17.81 19.36
C PHE A 14 -10.05 -17.44 20.83
N GLU A 15 -11.31 -17.34 21.28
CA GLU A 15 -11.61 -17.09 22.69
C GLU A 15 -11.06 -18.18 23.61
N ARG A 16 -11.13 -19.44 23.19
CA ARG A 16 -10.61 -20.56 23.97
C ARG A 16 -9.10 -20.49 24.12
N ILE A 17 -8.38 -20.21 23.03
CA ILE A 17 -6.92 -20.07 23.05
C ILE A 17 -6.50 -18.90 23.97
N LEU A 18 -7.22 -17.78 23.92
CA LEU A 18 -6.96 -16.62 24.79
C LEU A 18 -7.24 -16.88 26.27
N LYS A 19 -8.28 -17.67 26.57
CA LYS A 19 -8.58 -18.11 27.94
C LYS A 19 -7.54 -19.10 28.46
N GLU A 20 -7.05 -20.01 27.62
CA GLU A 20 -6.02 -20.98 27.99
C GLU A 20 -4.65 -20.30 28.23
N SER A 21 -4.29 -19.27 27.46
CA SER A 21 -3.05 -18.52 27.67
C SER A 21 -3.08 -17.70 28.96
N THR A 22 -4.18 -17.00 29.24
CA THR A 22 -4.35 -16.23 30.49
C THR A 22 -4.47 -17.12 31.73
N ALA A 23 -4.98 -18.35 31.58
CA ALA A 23 -4.99 -19.35 32.66
C ALA A 23 -3.59 -19.92 32.94
N ARG A 24 -2.71 -20.05 31.93
CA ARG A 24 -1.32 -20.46 32.13
C ARG A 24 -0.49 -19.38 32.83
N GLU A 25 -0.64 -18.12 32.43
CA GLU A 25 0.10 -17.00 33.05
C GLU A 25 -0.26 -16.78 34.54
N ARG A 26 -1.44 -17.21 35.00
CA ARG A 26 -1.83 -17.13 36.42
C ARG A 26 -1.26 -18.25 37.29
N ASN A 27 -0.83 -19.37 36.71
CA ASN A 27 -0.33 -20.52 37.47
C ASN A 27 1.19 -20.51 37.67
N ASP A 28 1.93 -19.60 37.01
CA ASP A 28 3.40 -19.56 37.05
C ASP A 28 3.98 -18.69 38.20
N ASN A 29 3.16 -18.29 39.18
CA ASN A 29 3.61 -17.51 40.35
C ASN A 29 3.93 -18.35 41.62
N GLU A 30 3.94 -19.68 41.53
CA GLU A 30 4.54 -20.52 42.57
C GLU A 30 5.72 -21.30 41.98
N LEU A 31 6.93 -20.90 42.36
CA LEU A 31 8.15 -21.65 42.08
C LEU A 31 8.25 -22.84 43.04
N PRO A 32 8.43 -24.07 42.53
CA PRO A 32 9.23 -25.07 43.20
C PRO A 32 10.52 -25.37 42.43
N ALA A 33 11.52 -25.71 43.22
CA ALA A 33 12.90 -25.94 42.84
C ALA A 33 13.09 -26.97 41.71
N GLN A 34 14.09 -26.69 40.89
CA GLN A 34 14.98 -27.60 40.16
C GLN A 34 14.38 -28.95 39.72
N SER A 35 14.09 -29.07 38.42
CA SER A 35 14.12 -30.36 37.74
C SER A 35 15.01 -30.26 36.50
N ASN A 36 15.92 -31.22 36.38
CA ASN A 36 16.93 -31.32 35.33
C ASN A 36 16.27 -31.49 33.96
N ILE A 37 16.37 -30.46 33.11
CA ILE A 37 16.04 -30.55 31.68
C ILE A 37 17.35 -30.84 30.93
N PRO A 38 17.44 -31.89 30.09
CA PRO A 38 18.60 -32.14 29.25
C PRO A 38 18.87 -30.94 28.35
N ASP A 39 20.13 -30.51 28.24
CA ASP A 39 20.61 -29.42 27.38
C ASP A 39 20.00 -29.52 25.97
N LEU A 40 18.95 -28.73 25.72
CA LEU A 40 18.60 -28.31 24.39
C LEU A 40 19.62 -27.24 24.00
N PRO A 41 20.25 -27.33 22.82
CA PRO A 41 21.21 -26.34 22.40
C PRO A 41 20.54 -24.98 22.45
N LEU A 42 21.10 -24.12 23.29
CA LEU A 42 20.82 -22.70 23.38
C LEU A 42 20.87 -22.17 21.94
N VAL A 43 19.70 -21.98 21.32
CA VAL A 43 19.59 -21.18 20.11
C VAL A 43 19.79 -19.74 20.59
N ILE A 44 21.05 -19.42 20.88
CA ILE A 44 21.55 -18.06 20.86
C ILE A 44 21.17 -17.61 19.46
N SER A 45 20.11 -16.81 19.39
CA SER A 45 19.72 -16.15 18.16
C SER A 45 20.87 -15.25 17.78
N ALA A 46 21.80 -15.81 17.01
CA ALA A 46 22.88 -15.12 16.39
C ALA A 46 22.27 -14.28 15.26
N PHE A 47 21.54 -13.22 15.64
CA PHE A 47 21.42 -12.04 14.80
C PHE A 47 22.77 -11.31 14.80
N ILE A 48 23.79 -12.02 14.30
CA ILE A 48 24.93 -11.37 13.69
C ILE A 48 24.30 -10.61 12.51
N PRO A 49 24.44 -9.27 12.44
CA PRO A 49 23.97 -8.51 11.29
C PRO A 49 24.74 -9.03 10.08
N THR A 50 24.11 -9.95 9.35
CA THR A 50 24.63 -10.39 8.07
C THR A 50 24.64 -9.17 7.19
N LYS A 51 25.80 -8.89 6.58
CA LYS A 51 25.98 -7.77 5.64
C LYS A 51 24.77 -7.74 4.71
N SER A 52 24.02 -6.63 4.75
CA SER A 52 22.81 -6.42 3.97
C SER A 52 23.02 -6.91 2.55
N THR A 53 22.35 -8.00 2.17
CA THR A 53 22.43 -8.52 0.81
C THR A 53 21.89 -7.45 -0.12
N ALA A 54 22.66 -7.12 -1.16
CA ALA A 54 22.22 -6.14 -2.14
C ALA A 54 20.86 -6.59 -2.71
N ARG A 55 19.86 -5.72 -2.65
CA ARG A 55 18.50 -5.96 -3.18
C ARG A 55 18.30 -5.17 -4.49
N PRO A 56 18.92 -5.59 -5.60
CA PRO A 56 18.90 -4.82 -6.85
C PRO A 56 17.48 -4.62 -7.38
N LEU A 57 16.61 -5.63 -7.26
CA LEU A 57 15.22 -5.52 -7.72
C LEU A 57 14.41 -4.52 -6.90
N LEU A 58 14.57 -4.47 -5.58
CA LEU A 58 13.89 -3.47 -4.75
C LEU A 58 14.39 -2.05 -5.04
N LYS A 59 15.70 -1.89 -5.31
CA LYS A 59 16.24 -0.60 -5.75
C LYS A 59 15.64 -0.18 -7.10
N LYS A 60 15.56 -1.10 -8.05
CA LYS A 60 14.92 -0.86 -9.36
C LYS A 60 13.44 -0.49 -9.18
N CYS A 61 12.71 -1.22 -8.36
CA CYS A 61 11.32 -0.93 -8.02
C CYS A 61 11.15 0.48 -7.42
N ALA A 62 11.99 0.87 -6.47
CA ALA A 62 11.96 2.20 -5.88
C ALA A 62 12.21 3.31 -6.92
N VAL A 63 13.16 3.11 -7.84
CA VAL A 63 13.43 4.05 -8.94
C VAL A 63 12.23 4.16 -9.88
N CYS A 64 11.68 3.04 -10.34
CA CYS A 64 10.55 3.05 -11.25
C CYS A 64 9.27 3.61 -10.59
N TYR A 65 9.04 3.33 -9.30
CA TYR A 65 7.94 3.92 -8.54
C TYR A 65 8.08 5.44 -8.41
N LYS A 66 9.29 5.94 -8.12
CA LYS A 66 9.55 7.39 -8.10
C LYS A 66 9.27 8.03 -9.46
N MET A 67 9.62 7.34 -10.55
CA MET A 67 9.36 7.82 -11.90
C MET A 67 7.86 7.85 -12.22
N LEU A 68 7.12 6.78 -11.90
CA LEU A 68 5.66 6.72 -12.02
C LEU A 68 5.00 7.89 -11.27
N ASN A 69 5.43 8.13 -10.03
CA ASN A 69 4.93 9.22 -9.21
C ASN A 69 5.19 10.60 -9.84
N THR A 70 6.40 10.82 -10.34
CA THR A 70 6.77 12.08 -11.00
C THR A 70 5.95 12.30 -12.27
N MET A 71 5.80 11.26 -13.09
CA MET A 71 5.00 11.32 -14.31
C MET A 71 3.54 11.65 -13.99
N ARG A 72 2.90 10.90 -13.09
CA ARG A 72 1.51 11.13 -12.68
C ARG A 72 1.30 12.53 -12.12
N ARG A 73 2.18 12.98 -11.21
CA ARG A 73 2.14 14.34 -10.68
C ARG A 73 2.12 15.37 -11.80
N ASN A 74 3.06 15.26 -12.72
CA ASN A 74 3.22 16.23 -13.79
C ASN A 74 2.01 16.18 -14.73
N SER A 75 1.56 15.00 -15.14
CA SER A 75 0.38 14.83 -16.00
C SER A 75 -0.88 15.44 -15.38
N GLU A 76 -1.17 15.10 -14.12
CA GLU A 76 -2.36 15.59 -13.42
C GLU A 76 -2.32 17.11 -13.21
N LEU A 77 -1.17 17.67 -12.81
CA LEU A 77 -1.04 19.11 -12.60
C LEU A 77 -1.13 19.92 -13.90
N ASN A 78 -0.60 19.37 -15.00
CA ASN A 78 -0.68 20.02 -16.32
C ASN A 78 -2.06 19.90 -16.97
N ALA A 79 -2.86 18.91 -16.58
CA ALA A 79 -4.22 18.74 -17.09
C ALA A 79 -5.25 19.68 -16.42
N ARG A 80 -4.87 20.38 -15.35
CA ARG A 80 -5.74 21.36 -14.68
C ARG A 80 -6.10 22.52 -15.61
N PRO A 81 -7.27 23.14 -15.45
CA PRO A 81 -7.64 24.34 -16.21
C PRO A 81 -6.64 25.50 -16.09
N ASN A 82 -6.03 25.64 -14.92
CA ASN A 82 -4.97 26.61 -14.63
C ASN A 82 -3.74 25.86 -14.10
N PRO A 83 -2.89 25.30 -14.98
CA PRO A 83 -1.78 24.47 -14.55
C PRO A 83 -0.71 25.31 -13.82
N PRO A 84 -0.13 24.81 -12.71
CA PRO A 84 0.99 25.48 -12.05
C PRO A 84 2.20 25.58 -12.99
N HIS A 85 2.99 26.64 -12.84
CA HIS A 85 4.24 26.78 -13.60
C HIS A 85 5.17 25.58 -13.34
N PRO A 86 5.89 25.04 -14.35
CA PRO A 86 6.70 23.84 -14.19
C PRO A 86 7.75 23.91 -13.06
N THR A 87 8.33 25.08 -12.80
CA THR A 87 9.28 25.24 -11.68
C THR A 87 8.59 25.00 -10.33
N LYS A 88 7.40 25.55 -10.13
CA LYS A 88 6.60 25.30 -8.91
C LYS A 88 6.26 23.82 -8.74
N ILE A 89 5.97 23.11 -9.83
CA ILE A 89 5.75 21.66 -9.79
C ILE A 89 7.00 20.91 -9.30
N ASN A 90 8.17 21.31 -9.79
CA ASN A 90 9.45 20.70 -9.40
C ASN A 90 9.79 20.98 -7.95
N ASP A 91 9.50 22.19 -7.47
CA ASP A 91 9.75 22.64 -6.11
C ASP A 91 8.73 22.08 -5.10
N GLY A 92 7.66 21.43 -5.58
CA GLY A 92 6.59 20.91 -4.72
C GLY A 92 5.56 21.97 -4.29
N GLU A 93 5.62 23.16 -4.90
CA GLU A 93 4.76 24.30 -4.60
C GLU A 93 3.47 24.25 -5.42
N TYR A 94 2.64 23.25 -5.16
CA TYR A 94 1.33 23.11 -5.79
C TYR A 94 0.28 22.69 -4.76
N GLU A 95 -0.95 23.12 -5.02
CA GLU A 95 -2.09 22.77 -4.18
C GLU A 95 -2.59 21.35 -4.47
N ILE A 96 -2.93 20.62 -3.41
CA ILE A 96 -3.68 19.38 -3.49
C ILE A 96 -5.16 19.73 -3.28
N ILE A 97 -5.94 19.59 -4.35
CA ILE A 97 -7.34 20.03 -4.39
C ILE A 97 -8.30 18.90 -4.02
N ALA A 98 -9.55 19.23 -3.71
CA ALA A 98 -10.60 18.23 -3.60
C ALA A 98 -10.80 17.54 -4.96
N CYS A 99 -10.98 16.22 -4.92
CA CYS A 99 -11.17 15.41 -6.12
C CYS A 99 -12.63 15.50 -6.57
N THR A 100 -12.83 15.61 -7.87
CA THR A 100 -14.12 15.47 -8.55
C THR A 100 -14.13 14.19 -9.40
N PHE A 101 -15.29 13.81 -9.91
CA PHE A 101 -15.42 12.65 -10.78
C PHE A 101 -14.57 12.79 -12.05
N GLY A 102 -14.57 13.96 -12.69
CA GLY A 102 -13.74 14.24 -13.86
C GLY A 102 -12.25 14.11 -13.57
N ILE A 103 -11.77 14.64 -12.42
CA ILE A 103 -10.37 14.50 -11.99
C ILE A 103 -10.00 13.02 -11.81
N ILE A 104 -10.84 12.20 -11.14
CA ILE A 104 -10.57 10.77 -10.98
C ILE A 104 -10.54 10.09 -12.35
N SER A 105 -11.55 10.32 -13.18
CA SER A 105 -11.68 9.71 -14.50
C SER A 105 -10.44 9.96 -15.37
N GLU A 106 -9.94 11.19 -15.38
CA GLU A 106 -8.71 11.55 -16.08
C GLU A 106 -7.46 10.92 -15.43
N SER A 107 -7.34 11.02 -14.10
CA SER A 107 -6.19 10.49 -13.35
C SER A 107 -6.04 8.97 -13.47
N CYS A 108 -7.15 8.24 -13.57
CA CYS A 108 -7.18 6.80 -13.85
C CYS A 108 -6.41 6.48 -15.14
N ARG A 109 -6.57 7.29 -16.18
CA ARG A 109 -5.89 7.08 -17.47
C ARG A 109 -4.39 7.25 -17.31
N PHE A 110 -3.94 8.31 -16.64
CA PHE A 110 -2.51 8.54 -16.37
C PHE A 110 -1.89 7.43 -15.53
N LEU A 111 -2.59 6.96 -14.50
CA LEU A 111 -2.09 5.87 -13.66
C LEU A 111 -2.01 4.54 -14.44
N ILE A 112 -3.04 4.18 -15.22
CA ILE A 112 -3.01 2.92 -15.99
C ILE A 112 -1.90 2.94 -17.04
N THR A 113 -1.71 4.05 -17.76
CA THR A 113 -0.58 4.21 -18.69
C THR A 113 0.75 4.03 -17.95
N GLY A 114 0.92 4.69 -16.81
CA GLY A 114 2.13 4.55 -16.01
C GLY A 114 2.36 3.15 -15.43
N ILE A 115 1.30 2.38 -15.15
CA ILE A 115 1.41 0.98 -14.74
C ILE A 115 1.95 0.12 -15.87
N LEU A 116 1.52 0.34 -17.12
CA LEU A 116 2.05 -0.38 -18.27
C LEU A 116 3.55 -0.09 -18.46
N ASP A 117 3.95 1.18 -18.41
CA ASP A 117 5.36 1.56 -18.50
C ASP A 117 6.19 0.98 -17.34
N LEU A 118 5.63 1.02 -16.12
CA LEU A 118 6.23 0.42 -14.92
C LEU A 118 6.45 -1.09 -15.09
N ALA A 119 5.46 -1.80 -15.63
CA ALA A 119 5.53 -3.24 -15.85
C ALA A 119 6.63 -3.59 -16.86
N GLU A 120 6.70 -2.89 -18.00
CA GLU A 120 7.74 -3.11 -19.02
C GLU A 120 9.15 -2.86 -18.46
N MET A 121 9.33 -1.80 -17.67
CA MET A 121 10.63 -1.52 -17.06
C MET A 121 11.03 -2.56 -16.02
N LEU A 122 10.11 -2.98 -15.15
CA LEU A 122 10.43 -3.90 -14.05
C LEU A 122 10.58 -5.35 -14.52
N PHE A 123 9.71 -5.77 -15.44
CA PHE A 123 9.54 -7.14 -15.91
C PHE A 123 9.66 -7.17 -17.44
N PRO A 124 10.87 -7.26 -18.02
CA PRO A 124 11.05 -7.29 -19.48
C PRO A 124 10.22 -8.37 -20.18
N GLU A 125 9.96 -9.50 -19.53
CA GLU A 125 9.07 -10.56 -20.02
C GLU A 125 7.63 -10.09 -20.24
N PHE A 126 7.20 -8.99 -19.62
CA PHE A 126 5.87 -8.42 -19.82
C PHE A 126 5.61 -8.04 -21.29
N THR A 127 6.66 -7.65 -22.03
CA THR A 127 6.54 -7.32 -23.45
C THR A 127 6.27 -8.55 -24.33
N THR A 128 6.37 -9.76 -23.80
CA THR A 128 6.09 -11.01 -24.53
C THR A 128 4.60 -11.36 -24.57
N PHE A 129 3.79 -10.79 -23.66
CA PHE A 129 2.34 -10.93 -23.68
C PHE A 129 1.69 -10.16 -24.82
N SER A 130 0.51 -10.60 -25.25
CA SER A 130 -0.34 -9.82 -26.16
C SER A 130 -0.79 -8.51 -25.51
N ARG A 131 -1.17 -7.50 -26.32
CA ARG A 131 -1.71 -6.22 -25.82
C ARG A 131 -2.95 -6.40 -24.93
N GLU A 132 -3.79 -7.39 -25.24
CA GLU A 132 -4.97 -7.69 -24.44
C GLU A 132 -4.59 -8.25 -23.06
N GLU A 133 -3.60 -9.14 -22.98
CA GLU A 133 -3.11 -9.69 -21.72
C GLU A 133 -2.40 -8.62 -20.88
N GLN A 134 -1.57 -7.78 -21.49
CA GLN A 134 -0.93 -6.65 -20.82
C GLN A 134 -1.97 -5.72 -20.19
N TRP A 135 -3.02 -5.37 -20.95
CA TRP A 135 -4.12 -4.56 -20.47
C TRP A 135 -4.86 -5.22 -19.30
N LYS A 136 -5.22 -6.50 -19.42
CA LYS A 136 -5.88 -7.27 -18.34
C LYS A 136 -5.05 -7.31 -17.07
N LEU A 137 -3.73 -7.48 -17.17
CA LEU A 137 -2.83 -7.47 -16.02
C LEU A 137 -2.74 -6.07 -15.41
N ALA A 138 -2.59 -5.03 -16.22
CA ALA A 138 -2.51 -3.65 -15.75
C ALA A 138 -3.77 -3.21 -14.99
N VAL A 139 -4.96 -3.49 -15.53
CA VAL A 139 -6.23 -3.15 -14.86
C VAL A 139 -6.41 -3.93 -13.56
N LYS A 140 -6.07 -5.23 -13.53
CA LYS A 140 -6.13 -6.01 -12.27
C LYS A 140 -5.15 -5.51 -11.22
N PHE A 141 -3.97 -5.07 -11.64
CA PHE A 141 -2.97 -4.49 -10.74
C PHE A 141 -3.40 -3.10 -10.25
N TYR A 142 -4.00 -2.29 -11.13
CA TYR A 142 -4.48 -0.94 -10.85
C TYR A 142 -5.38 -0.89 -9.60
N ASP A 143 -6.36 -1.78 -9.47
CA ASP A 143 -7.29 -1.76 -8.32
C ASP A 143 -6.58 -1.91 -6.98
N ARG A 144 -5.54 -2.75 -6.94
CA ARG A 144 -4.75 -2.98 -5.72
C ARG A 144 -3.76 -1.85 -5.50
N PHE A 145 -3.04 -1.48 -6.55
CA PHE A 145 -2.02 -0.45 -6.50
C PHE A 145 -2.61 0.90 -6.10
N SER A 146 -3.70 1.33 -6.73
CA SER A 146 -4.34 2.63 -6.48
C SER A 146 -4.71 2.80 -5.01
N MET A 147 -5.31 1.78 -4.39
CA MET A 147 -5.69 1.83 -2.97
C MET A 147 -4.46 1.91 -2.04
N PHE A 148 -3.45 1.05 -2.24
CA PHE A 148 -2.24 1.08 -1.40
C PHE A 148 -1.47 2.40 -1.54
N ASP A 149 -1.30 2.86 -2.79
CA ASP A 149 -0.61 4.11 -3.11
C ASP A 149 -1.37 5.33 -2.58
N ALA A 150 -2.70 5.31 -2.65
CA ALA A 150 -3.55 6.36 -2.10
C ALA A 150 -3.38 6.48 -0.58
N CYS A 151 -3.49 5.36 0.15
CA CYS A 151 -3.33 5.34 1.60
C CYS A 151 -1.93 5.75 2.03
N TYR A 152 -0.89 5.20 1.38
CA TYR A 152 0.50 5.53 1.68
C TYR A 152 0.77 7.03 1.53
N ARG A 153 0.31 7.65 0.45
CA ARG A 153 0.51 9.09 0.22
C ARG A 153 -0.34 9.95 1.15
N ALA A 154 -1.57 9.54 1.43
CA ALA A 154 -2.42 10.22 2.40
C ALA A 154 -1.76 10.28 3.79
N GLU A 155 -1.16 9.17 4.26
CA GLU A 155 -0.42 9.14 5.52
C GLU A 155 0.76 10.13 5.54
N LYS A 156 1.43 10.33 4.40
CA LYS A 156 2.56 11.27 4.28
C LYS A 156 2.14 12.73 4.18
N ILE A 157 1.03 13.00 3.49
CA ILE A 157 0.56 14.35 3.20
C ILE A 157 -0.31 14.87 4.35
N TYR A 158 -1.15 14.02 4.91
CA TYR A 158 -2.16 14.34 5.92
C TYR A 158 -2.02 13.43 7.17
N PRO A 159 -0.88 13.45 7.89
CA PRO A 159 -0.60 12.51 8.98
C PRO A 159 -1.61 12.58 10.14
N TYR A 160 -2.36 13.68 10.25
CA TYR A 160 -3.33 13.93 11.32
C TYR A 160 -4.79 13.93 10.84
N GLU A 161 -5.03 13.80 9.53
CA GLU A 161 -6.38 13.88 8.95
C GLU A 161 -6.78 12.53 8.36
N MET A 162 -7.05 11.55 9.22
CA MET A 162 -7.35 10.16 8.83
C MET A 162 -8.59 9.99 7.93
N HIS A 163 -9.43 11.03 7.82
CA HIS A 163 -10.60 11.06 6.96
C HIS A 163 -10.29 11.48 5.51
N LYS A 164 -9.05 11.91 5.23
CA LYS A 164 -8.57 12.22 3.88
C LYS A 164 -7.87 11.01 3.27
N ALA A 165 -8.22 10.72 2.02
CA ALA A 165 -7.51 9.78 1.17
C ALA A 165 -7.08 10.48 -0.13
N MET A 166 -6.04 9.97 -0.80
CA MET A 166 -5.63 10.53 -2.09
C MET A 166 -6.46 9.89 -3.21
N GLY A 167 -7.39 10.65 -3.80
CA GLY A 167 -8.20 10.20 -4.94
C GLY A 167 -7.41 10.16 -6.25
N SER A 168 -6.43 11.05 -6.38
CA SER A 168 -5.46 11.07 -7.47
C SER A 168 -4.05 11.33 -6.93
N TYR A 169 -3.08 11.72 -7.76
CA TYR A 169 -1.80 12.22 -7.29
C TYR A 169 -1.85 13.62 -6.69
N ALA A 170 -2.59 14.51 -7.32
CA ALA A 170 -2.67 15.91 -6.90
C ALA A 170 -4.05 16.29 -6.37
N ALA A 171 -4.90 15.32 -6.01
CA ALA A 171 -6.21 15.56 -5.41
C ALA A 171 -6.57 14.55 -4.31
N TYR A 172 -7.32 15.02 -3.32
CA TYR A 172 -7.78 14.26 -2.16
C TYR A 172 -9.30 14.05 -2.17
N ILE A 173 -9.76 12.99 -1.52
CA ILE A 173 -11.17 12.71 -1.23
C ILE A 173 -11.34 12.78 0.27
N SER A 174 -12.39 13.46 0.74
CA SER A 174 -12.82 13.43 2.13
C SER A 174 -14.35 13.52 2.22
N VAL A 175 -14.90 13.18 3.39
CA VAL A 175 -16.34 13.28 3.65
C VAL A 175 -16.81 14.74 3.58
N ASP A 176 -15.97 15.69 4.00
CA ASP A 176 -16.33 17.11 4.08
C ASP A 176 -16.53 17.79 2.73
N VAL A 177 -15.97 17.20 1.66
CA VAL A 177 -16.07 17.72 0.28
C VAL A 177 -16.83 16.76 -0.64
N ALA A 178 -17.46 15.72 -0.07
CA ALA A 178 -18.12 14.68 -0.86
C ALA A 178 -19.33 15.21 -1.66
N GLU A 179 -19.98 16.27 -1.19
CA GLU A 179 -21.10 16.91 -1.89
C GLU A 179 -20.69 17.53 -3.24
N HIS A 180 -19.43 17.95 -3.37
CA HIS A 180 -18.88 18.57 -4.57
C HIS A 180 -18.28 17.55 -5.56
N PHE A 181 -18.34 16.26 -5.26
CA PHE A 181 -17.66 15.24 -6.05
C PHE A 181 -18.15 15.16 -7.50
N PHE A 182 -19.43 15.49 -7.75
CA PHE A 182 -20.05 15.43 -9.08
C PHE A 182 -20.28 16.80 -9.72
N ASP A 183 -19.65 17.86 -9.21
CA ASP A 183 -19.83 19.23 -9.75
C ASP A 183 -19.33 19.39 -11.19
N ASP A 184 -18.55 18.44 -11.70
CA ASP A 184 -17.98 18.42 -13.06
C ASP A 184 -18.55 17.32 -13.98
N CYS A 185 -19.71 16.77 -13.64
CA CYS A 185 -20.46 15.80 -14.45
C CYS A 185 -21.49 16.44 -15.38
#